data_AF-X1NYU4-F1
#
_entry.id   AF-X1NYU4-F1
#
_cell.length_a   1.000
_cell.length_b   1.000
_cell.length_c   1.000
_cell.angle_alpha   90.00
_cell.angle_beta   90.00
_cell.angle_gamma   90.00
#
_symmetry.space_group_name_H-M   'P 1'
#
loop_
_entity.id
_entity.type
_entity.pdbx_description
1 polymer ?
#
loop_
_entity_poly.entity_id
_entity_poly.type
_entity_poly.pdbx_seq_one_letter_code
_entity_poly.pdbx_strand_id
1 'polypeptide(L)'
;MIYKHKHFVLDSESKKVFDENNKELRLTGNAYRMLVFLCENKNANLTEIGDYFDWVKDYTENHIRQYRYKINTIIGNDVVEYKNGVYSLVGDIKELEKMERNTDLLQEDSIKSRKSIMEKIESIKFTIIPAIIASILLLLSFFDWPYDYYTFLRVVVTIVAIYYIYWLYSLAKLQNIWFWGLIVL
;
A
#
# COMPACT_ATOMS: atom_id res chain seq x y z
N MET A 1 14.05 9.41 -8.12
CA MET A 1 14.21 10.87 -8.38
C MET A 1 13.12 11.62 -7.64
N ILE A 2 13.43 12.80 -7.08
CA ILE A 2 12.48 13.63 -6.36
C ILE A 2 12.21 14.89 -7.17
N TYR A 3 10.93 15.11 -7.52
CA TYR A 3 10.48 16.30 -8.23
C TYR A 3 9.79 17.23 -7.26
N LYS A 4 10.28 18.47 -7.17
CA LYS A 4 9.66 19.51 -6.36
C LYS A 4 8.93 20.49 -7.27
N HIS A 5 7.61 20.52 -7.13
CA HIS A 5 6.74 21.52 -7.72
C HIS A 5 6.29 22.51 -6.65
N LYS A 6 5.70 23.64 -7.07
CA LYS A 6 5.13 24.63 -6.15
C LYS A 6 4.06 24.02 -5.22
N HIS A 7 3.25 23.13 -5.77
CA HIS A 7 2.05 22.57 -5.15
C HIS A 7 2.19 21.12 -4.67
N PHE A 8 3.28 20.43 -5.04
CA PHE A 8 3.47 19.04 -4.65
C PHE A 8 4.94 18.63 -4.70
N VAL A 9 5.29 17.59 -3.96
CA VAL A 9 6.58 16.90 -4.04
C VAL A 9 6.33 15.46 -4.44
N LEU A 10 6.90 15.03 -5.56
CA LEU A 10 6.79 13.65 -6.02
C LEU A 10 8.10 12.92 -5.76
N ASP A 11 8.01 11.79 -5.07
CA ASP A 11 9.11 10.85 -4.92
C ASP A 11 8.83 9.59 -5.77
N SER A 12 9.62 9.44 -6.83
CA SER A 12 9.53 8.31 -7.76
C SER A 12 10.02 7.00 -7.12
N GLU A 13 10.94 7.05 -6.16
CA GLU A 13 11.47 5.83 -5.51
C GLU A 13 10.47 5.23 -4.54
N SER A 14 9.86 6.06 -3.69
CA SER A 14 8.88 5.61 -2.70
C SER A 14 7.46 5.46 -3.27
N LYS A 15 7.24 5.88 -4.53
CA LYS A 15 5.92 5.93 -5.20
C LYS A 15 4.90 6.78 -4.45
N LYS A 16 5.36 7.90 -3.88
CA LYS A 16 4.53 8.79 -3.06
C LYS A 16 4.51 10.20 -3.62
N VAL A 17 3.39 10.87 -3.39
CA VAL A 17 3.20 12.28 -3.70
C VAL A 17 2.82 12.98 -2.40
N PHE A 18 3.45 14.10 -2.12
CA PHE A 18 3.19 14.92 -0.95
C PHE A 18 2.68 16.27 -1.39
N ASP A 19 1.78 16.85 -0.60
CA ASP A 19 1.30 18.22 -0.75
C ASP A 19 2.31 19.23 -0.16
N GLU A 20 2.06 20.52 -0.32
CA GLU A 20 2.84 21.64 0.25
C GLU A 20 3.05 21.50 1.77
N ASN A 21 2.07 20.93 2.46
CA ASN A 21 2.07 20.70 3.90
C ASN A 21 2.75 19.38 4.32
N ASN A 22 3.49 18.73 3.41
CA ASN A 22 4.13 17.43 3.61
C ASN A 22 3.14 16.29 3.92
N LYS A 23 1.87 16.47 3.54
CA LYS A 23 0.81 15.47 3.70
C LYS A 23 0.85 14.51 2.50
N GLU A 24 0.88 13.21 2.77
CA GLU A 24 0.84 12.19 1.72
C GLU A 24 -0.51 12.23 0.98
N LEU A 25 -0.44 12.46 -0.33
CA LEU A 25 -1.55 12.45 -1.26
C LEU A 25 -1.73 11.03 -1.82
N ARG A 26 -2.95 10.50 -1.74
CA ARG A 26 -3.30 9.15 -2.25
C ARG A 26 -3.46 9.14 -3.77
N LEU A 27 -2.40 9.50 -4.51
CA LEU A 27 -2.36 9.41 -5.97
C LEU A 27 -1.75 8.06 -6.38
N THR A 28 -2.55 7.17 -6.96
CA THR A 28 -2.12 5.81 -7.36
C THR A 28 -2.61 5.43 -8.76
N GLY A 29 -1.99 4.40 -9.33
CA GLY A 29 -2.34 3.82 -10.64
C GLY A 29 -1.82 4.65 -11.82
N ASN A 30 -2.55 4.64 -12.93
CA ASN A 30 -2.14 5.35 -14.16
C ASN A 30 -2.11 6.87 -13.99
N ALA A 31 -2.91 7.43 -13.08
CA ALA A 31 -2.84 8.86 -12.76
C ALA A 31 -1.49 9.25 -12.09
N TYR A 32 -0.93 8.36 -11.26
CA TYR A 32 0.41 8.57 -10.71
C TYR A 32 1.47 8.48 -11.81
N ARG A 33 1.39 7.43 -12.64
CA ARG A 33 2.31 7.25 -13.78
C ARG A 33 2.29 8.46 -14.72
N MET A 34 1.11 9.01 -14.99
CA MET A 34 0.95 10.21 -15.82
C MET A 34 1.70 11.40 -15.23
N LEU A 35 1.58 11.60 -13.92
CA LEU A 35 2.24 12.70 -13.23
C LEU A 35 3.77 12.54 -13.26
N VAL A 36 4.29 11.33 -13.04
CA VAL A 36 5.72 11.04 -13.16
C VAL A 36 6.23 11.37 -14.57
N PHE A 37 5.52 10.88 -15.59
CA PHE A 37 5.89 11.11 -16.98
C PHE A 37 5.88 12.60 -17.37
N LEU A 38 4.88 13.35 -16.91
CA LEU A 38 4.81 14.80 -17.11
C LEU A 38 5.87 15.56 -16.31
N CYS A 39 6.32 15.03 -15.17
CA CYS A 39 7.44 15.61 -14.44
C CYS A 39 8.77 15.45 -15.19
N GLU A 40 8.95 14.32 -15.89
CA GLU A 40 10.15 14.03 -16.69
C GLU A 40 10.17 14.82 -18.01
N ASN A 41 9.05 14.82 -18.74
CA ASN A 41 8.98 15.37 -20.11
C ASN A 41 8.40 16.80 -20.20
N LYS A 42 7.84 17.33 -19.10
CA LYS A 42 7.14 18.63 -18.97
C LYS A 42 5.85 18.77 -19.78
N ASN A 43 5.81 18.21 -20.98
CA ASN A 43 4.65 18.14 -21.84
C ASN A 43 4.61 16.80 -22.60
N ALA A 44 3.41 16.39 -23.01
CA ALA A 44 3.22 15.19 -23.79
C ALA A 44 1.87 15.16 -24.52
N ASN A 45 1.83 14.50 -25.66
CA ASN A 45 0.59 14.20 -26.36
C ASN A 45 -0.06 12.89 -25.87
N LEU A 46 -1.27 12.59 -26.36
CA LEU A 46 -2.02 11.38 -26.01
C LEU A 46 -1.23 10.09 -26.27
N THR A 47 -0.57 10.02 -27.43
CA THR A 47 0.17 8.83 -27.87
C THR A 47 1.38 8.58 -26.97
N GLU A 48 2.17 9.62 -26.69
CA GLU A 48 3.35 9.54 -25.81
C GLU A 48 2.99 9.08 -24.40
N ILE A 49 1.87 9.57 -23.86
CA ILE A 49 1.37 9.15 -22.55
C ILE A 49 0.87 7.69 -22.61
N GLY A 50 0.18 7.32 -23.69
CA GLY A 50 -0.31 5.95 -23.91
C GLY A 50 0.81 4.93 -23.98
N ASP A 51 1.85 5.24 -24.77
CA ASP A 51 3.05 4.42 -24.96
C ASP A 51 3.78 4.19 -23.63
N TYR A 52 3.78 5.17 -22.74
CA TYR A 52 4.39 5.06 -21.40
C TYR A 52 3.62 4.13 -20.45
N PHE A 53 2.30 3.99 -20.56
CA PHE A 53 1.51 3.21 -19.60
C PHE A 53 1.51 1.71 -19.85
N ASP A 54 1.37 1.30 -21.10
CA ASP A 54 1.50 -0.05 -21.64
C ASP A 54 0.88 -0.06 -23.06
N TRP A 55 1.65 -0.40 -24.09
CA TRP A 55 1.24 -0.48 -25.49
C TRP A 55 0.07 -1.43 -25.83
N VAL A 56 -0.39 -2.25 -24.86
CA VAL A 56 -1.40 -3.31 -25.07
C VAL A 56 -2.82 -2.75 -24.93
N LYS A 57 -2.98 -1.59 -24.28
CA LYS A 57 -4.30 -0.97 -24.04
C LYS A 57 -4.45 0.28 -24.89
N ASP A 58 -5.54 0.33 -25.65
CA ASP A 58 -5.95 1.53 -26.38
C ASP A 58 -6.43 2.62 -25.40
N TYR A 59 -5.52 3.52 -25.03
CA TYR A 59 -5.85 4.67 -24.19
C TYR A 59 -6.52 5.76 -25.03
N THR A 60 -7.84 5.86 -24.91
CA THR A 60 -8.60 6.99 -25.50
C THR A 60 -8.36 8.29 -24.73
N GLU A 61 -8.58 9.44 -25.38
CA GLU A 61 -8.53 10.77 -24.77
C GLU A 61 -9.33 10.87 -23.45
N ASN A 62 -10.51 10.24 -23.38
CA ASN A 62 -11.34 10.22 -22.17
C ASN A 62 -10.61 9.64 -20.94
N HIS A 63 -9.75 8.63 -21.12
CA HIS A 63 -8.99 8.04 -20.01
C HIS A 63 -7.95 9.02 -19.48
N ILE A 64 -7.18 9.64 -20.38
CA ILE A 64 -6.16 10.63 -19.99
C ILE A 64 -6.80 11.86 -19.38
N ARG A 65 -7.95 12.29 -19.90
CA ARG A 65 -8.77 13.35 -19.31
C ARG A 65 -9.19 13.01 -17.87
N GLN A 66 -9.63 11.79 -17.60
CA GLN A 66 -9.97 11.34 -16.24
C GLN A 66 -8.75 11.35 -15.31
N TYR A 67 -7.58 10.92 -15.80
CA TYR A 67 -6.35 10.97 -15.02
C TYR A 67 -5.95 12.40 -14.67
N ARG A 68 -6.01 13.33 -15.63
CA ARG A 68 -5.80 14.77 -15.39
C ARG A 68 -6.72 15.28 -14.27
N TYR A 69 -8.02 15.02 -14.37
CA TYR A 69 -8.98 15.45 -13.33
C TYR A 69 -8.65 14.87 -11.96
N LYS A 70 -8.27 13.59 -11.90
CA LYS A 70 -7.89 12.93 -10.65
C LYS A 70 -6.64 13.56 -10.04
N ILE A 71 -5.63 13.89 -10.85
CA ILE A 71 -4.41 14.57 -10.41
C ILE A 71 -4.75 15.94 -9.82
N ASN A 72 -5.43 16.80 -10.59
CA ASN A 72 -5.75 18.16 -10.15
C ASN A 72 -6.65 18.16 -8.90
N THR A 73 -7.59 17.22 -8.81
CA THR A 73 -8.49 17.10 -7.64
C THR A 73 -7.74 16.66 -6.39
N ILE A 74 -6.82 15.69 -6.50
CA ILE A 74 -6.07 15.19 -5.35
C ILE A 74 -5.04 16.21 -4.86
N ILE A 75 -4.38 16.92 -5.78
CA ILE A 75 -3.44 18.00 -5.43
C ILE A 75 -4.19 19.28 -4.99
N GLY A 76 -5.46 19.43 -5.37
CA GLY A 76 -6.26 20.60 -5.05
C GLY A 76 -5.92 21.84 -5.87
N ASN A 77 -5.10 21.70 -6.91
CA ASN A 77 -4.66 22.77 -7.79
C ASN A 77 -4.64 22.28 -9.25
N ASP A 78 -4.81 23.19 -10.21
CA ASP A 78 -4.70 22.88 -11.64
C ASP A 78 -3.23 22.75 -12.08
N VAL A 79 -2.65 21.60 -11.75
CA VAL A 79 -1.24 21.30 -12.02
C VAL A 79 -1.02 20.79 -13.43
N VAL A 80 -1.98 20.06 -13.99
CA VAL A 80 -1.90 19.54 -15.37
C VAL A 80 -2.93 20.24 -16.24
N GLU A 81 -2.44 20.95 -17.25
CA GLU A 81 -3.26 21.64 -18.25
C GLU A 81 -3.29 20.87 -19.56
N TYR A 82 -4.35 21.05 -20.34
CA TYR A 82 -4.47 20.52 -21.70
C TYR A 82 -4.78 21.67 -22.67
N LYS A 83 -3.86 21.92 -23.59
CA LYS A 83 -3.98 22.96 -24.63
C LYS A 83 -3.47 22.41 -25.96
N ASN A 84 -4.22 22.66 -27.03
CA ASN A 84 -3.84 22.29 -28.41
C ASN A 84 -3.45 20.82 -28.60
N GLY A 85 -4.13 19.88 -27.91
CA GLY A 85 -3.83 18.45 -28.03
C GLY A 85 -2.71 17.94 -27.13
N VAL A 86 -2.09 18.81 -26.33
CA VAL A 86 -0.93 18.50 -25.49
C VAL A 86 -1.28 18.68 -24.02
N TYR A 87 -0.89 17.71 -23.20
CA TYR A 87 -0.93 17.80 -21.75
C TYR A 87 0.39 18.37 -21.25
N SER A 88 0.34 19.41 -20.43
CA SER A 88 1.53 20.08 -19.90
C SER A 88 1.42 20.31 -18.41
N LEU A 89 2.55 20.21 -17.71
CA LEU A 89 2.62 20.54 -16.30
C LEU A 89 2.76 22.07 -16.14
N VAL A 90 1.87 22.66 -15.34
CA VAL A 90 1.79 24.10 -15.10
C VAL A 90 2.67 24.45 -13.90
N GLY A 91 3.82 25.02 -14.20
CA GLY A 91 4.77 25.55 -13.20
C GLY A 91 6.17 24.97 -13.35
N ASP A 92 7.10 25.55 -12.59
CA ASP A 92 8.49 25.12 -12.62
C ASP A 92 8.70 23.89 -11.73
N ILE A 93 9.28 22.84 -12.32
CA ILE A 93 9.72 21.66 -11.59
C ILE A 93 11.21 21.81 -11.32
N LYS A 94 11.60 21.72 -10.05
CA LYS A 94 13.00 21.57 -9.66
C LYS A 94 13.28 20.09 -9.46
N GLU A 95 14.10 19.53 -10.34
CA GLU A 95 14.69 18.21 -10.13
C GLU A 95 15.69 18.32 -8.98
N LEU A 96 15.40 17.66 -7.88
CA LEU A 96 16.38 17.43 -6.82
C LEU A 96 17.07 16.11 -7.16
N GLU A 97 18.16 16.19 -7.92
CA GLU A 97 19.17 15.13 -7.90
C GLU A 97 19.55 14.88 -6.44
N LYS A 98 19.64 13.61 -6.06
CA LYS A 98 19.81 13.11 -4.69
C LYS A 98 20.73 14.01 -3.86
N MET A 99 20.16 14.99 -3.16
CA MET A 99 20.82 15.59 -2.02
C MET A 99 21.00 14.45 -1.02
N GLU A 100 22.26 14.18 -0.67
CA GLU A 100 22.65 13.34 0.45
C GLU A 100 21.67 13.57 1.59
N ARG A 101 20.92 12.51 1.91
CA ARG A 101 19.94 12.50 2.98
C ARG A 101 20.70 12.66 4.31
N ASN A 102 20.93 13.89 4.75
CA ASN A 102 21.00 14.21 6.17
C ASN A 102 19.58 14.09 6.74
N THR A 103 19.02 12.88 6.74
CA THR A 103 17.75 12.53 7.36
C THR A 103 17.97 12.10 8.80
N ASP A 104 18.67 12.92 9.58
CA ASP A 104 19.02 12.59 10.97
C ASP A 104 18.07 13.22 12.00
N LEU A 105 17.07 14.00 11.58
CA LEU A 105 16.27 14.81 12.52
C LEU A 105 14.74 14.72 12.36
N LEU A 106 14.20 13.99 11.39
CA LEU A 106 12.74 13.94 11.17
C LEU A 106 12.14 12.53 11.04
N GLN A 107 12.93 11.48 11.28
CA GLN A 107 12.46 10.09 11.16
C GLN A 107 12.45 9.30 12.47
N GLU A 108 12.91 9.88 13.59
CA GLU A 108 13.20 9.09 14.79
C GLU A 108 11.94 8.51 15.44
N ASP A 109 10.84 9.26 15.55
CA ASP A 109 9.68 8.79 16.31
C ASP A 109 8.88 7.68 15.61
N SER A 110 8.74 7.75 14.28
CA SER A 110 7.96 6.74 13.54
C SER A 110 8.75 5.46 13.25
N ILE A 111 10.07 5.56 13.03
CA ILE A 111 10.94 4.41 12.80
C ILE A 111 11.26 3.71 14.11
N LYS A 112 11.49 4.43 15.22
CA LYS A 112 11.67 3.83 16.55
C LYS A 112 10.40 3.14 17.05
N SER A 113 9.23 3.70 16.78
CA SER A 113 7.94 3.05 17.03
C SER A 113 7.80 1.76 16.22
N ARG A 114 8.09 1.78 14.91
CA ARG A 114 7.98 0.57 14.07
C ARG A 114 9.03 -0.49 14.42
N LYS A 115 10.27 -0.08 14.74
CA LYS A 115 11.37 -0.97 15.10
C LYS A 115 11.14 -1.62 16.48
N SER A 116 10.65 -0.85 17.46
CA SER A 116 10.26 -1.41 18.77
C SER A 116 9.04 -2.33 18.68
N ILE A 117 8.10 -2.07 17.77
CA ILE A 117 7.00 -3.01 17.47
C ILE A 117 7.55 -4.27 16.79
N MET A 118 8.46 -4.17 15.81
CA MET A 118 9.07 -5.33 15.18
C MET A 118 9.90 -6.18 16.15
N GLU A 119 10.72 -5.57 17.01
CA GLU A 119 11.48 -6.27 18.05
C GLU A 119 10.53 -6.93 19.09
N LYS A 120 9.39 -6.29 19.38
CA LYS A 120 8.36 -6.89 20.25
C LYS A 120 7.62 -8.04 19.58
N ILE A 121 7.46 -8.03 18.26
CA ILE A 121 6.87 -9.13 17.49
C ILE A 121 7.86 -10.29 17.39
N GLU A 122 9.14 -10.00 17.15
CA GLU A 122 10.20 -11.00 17.01
C GLU A 122 10.52 -11.72 18.33
N SER A 123 10.31 -11.06 19.48
CA SER A 123 10.44 -11.69 20.81
C SER A 123 9.23 -12.55 21.22
N ILE A 124 8.09 -12.46 20.52
CA ILE A 124 6.95 -13.36 20.74
C ILE A 124 7.18 -14.62 19.90
N LYS A 125 7.80 -15.63 20.52
CA LYS A 125 8.03 -16.94 19.90
C LYS A 125 6.70 -17.54 19.42
N PHE A 126 6.52 -17.60 18.11
CA PHE A 126 5.39 -18.29 17.48
C PHE A 126 5.45 -19.77 17.88
N THR A 127 4.53 -20.18 18.75
CA THR A 127 4.51 -21.55 19.25
C THR A 127 3.62 -22.36 18.32
N ILE A 128 4.22 -23.09 17.38
CA ILE A 128 3.52 -23.93 16.38
C ILE A 128 2.88 -25.19 17.02
N ILE A 129 3.29 -25.51 18.25
CA ILE A 129 2.94 -26.73 18.98
C ILE A 129 1.41 -26.96 19.07
N PRO A 130 0.56 -25.97 19.43
CA PRO A 130 -0.88 -26.18 19.53
C PRO A 130 -1.54 -26.53 18.19
N ALA A 131 -1.08 -25.93 17.09
CA ALA A 131 -1.57 -26.24 15.74
C ALA A 131 -1.16 -27.65 15.29
N ILE A 132 0.05 -28.10 15.63
CA ILE A 132 0.50 -29.47 15.32
C ILE A 132 -0.35 -30.49 16.06
N ILE A 133 -0.60 -30.28 17.36
CA ILE A 133 -1.43 -31.17 18.18
C ILE A 133 -2.86 -31.23 17.62
N ALA A 134 -3.45 -30.08 17.28
CA ALA A 134 -4.77 -30.04 16.66
C ALA A 134 -4.81 -30.77 15.31
N SER A 135 -3.79 -30.60 14.47
CA SER A 135 -3.71 -31.26 13.16
C SER A 135 -3.59 -32.78 13.29
N ILE A 136 -2.79 -33.27 14.25
CA ILE A 136 -2.66 -34.71 14.54
C ILE A 136 -3.98 -35.29 15.03
N LEU A 137 -4.68 -34.59 15.94
CA LEU A 137 -6.01 -35.00 16.42
C LEU A 137 -7.04 -35.01 15.29
N LEU A 138 -6.96 -34.06 14.36
CA LEU A 138 -7.85 -34.02 13.19
C LEU A 138 -7.57 -35.20 12.26
N LEU A 139 -6.30 -35.55 12.03
CA LEU A 139 -5.92 -36.75 11.25
C LEU A 139 -6.37 -38.06 11.91
N LEU A 140 -6.39 -38.13 13.24
CA LEU A 140 -6.90 -39.29 13.97
C LEU A 140 -8.42 -39.49 13.80
N SER A 141 -9.16 -38.45 13.40
CA SER A 141 -10.61 -38.53 13.18
C SER A 141 -11.05 -39.38 11.98
N PHE A 142 -10.11 -39.78 11.11
CA PHE A 142 -10.35 -40.68 9.98
C PHE A 142 -10.55 -42.15 10.38
N PHE A 143 -10.28 -42.51 11.64
CA PHE A 143 -10.56 -43.83 12.18
C PHE A 143 -11.94 -43.87 12.86
N ASP A 144 -12.51 -45.08 13.01
CA ASP A 144 -13.80 -45.29 13.68
C ASP A 144 -13.68 -45.10 15.19
N TRP A 145 -13.83 -43.85 15.64
CA TRP A 145 -13.83 -43.48 17.05
C TRP A 145 -15.27 -43.30 17.58
N PRO A 146 -15.49 -43.52 18.89
CA PRO A 146 -16.78 -43.24 19.52
C PRO A 146 -17.17 -41.76 19.39
N TYR A 147 -18.47 -41.48 19.39
CA TYR A 147 -19.03 -40.14 19.19
C TYR A 147 -18.44 -39.07 20.14
N ASP A 148 -18.08 -39.47 21.36
CA ASP A 148 -17.47 -38.60 22.37
C ASP A 148 -16.12 -38.00 21.91
N TYR A 149 -15.38 -38.72 21.06
CA TYR A 149 -14.12 -38.25 20.47
C TYR A 149 -14.33 -37.01 19.60
N TYR A 150 -15.38 -36.99 18.77
CA TYR A 150 -15.68 -35.84 17.91
C TYR A 150 -16.13 -34.62 18.72
N THR A 151 -16.81 -34.85 19.84
CA THR A 151 -17.18 -33.78 20.78
C THR A 151 -15.93 -33.17 21.42
N PHE A 152 -14.99 -34.00 21.87
CA PHE A 152 -13.70 -33.54 22.38
C PHE A 152 -12.88 -32.78 21.31
N LEU A 153 -12.82 -33.31 20.09
CA LEU A 153 -12.12 -32.68 18.96
C LEU A 153 -12.65 -31.27 18.69
N ARG A 154 -13.97 -31.09 18.68
CA ARG A 154 -14.59 -29.75 18.50
C ARG A 154 -14.13 -28.77 19.57
N VAL A 155 -14.08 -29.19 20.83
CA VAL A 155 -13.62 -28.33 21.93
C VAL A 155 -12.15 -27.94 21.74
N VAL A 156 -11.28 -28.90 21.41
CA VAL A 156 -9.85 -28.64 21.19
C VAL A 156 -9.63 -27.68 20.02
N VAL A 157 -10.27 -27.93 18.88
CA VAL A 157 -10.15 -27.06 17.68
C VAL A 157 -10.66 -25.66 17.99
N THR A 158 -11.77 -25.53 18.74
CA THR A 158 -12.32 -24.21 19.11
C THR A 158 -11.37 -23.44 20.04
N ILE A 159 -10.77 -24.10 21.03
CA ILE A 159 -9.79 -23.48 21.94
C ILE A 159 -8.55 -23.01 21.16
N VAL A 160 -8.04 -23.84 20.24
CA VAL A 160 -6.89 -23.49 19.40
C VAL A 160 -7.22 -22.32 18.47
N ALA A 161 -8.41 -22.30 17.87
CA ALA A 161 -8.87 -21.17 17.06
C ALA A 161 -8.94 -19.87 17.86
N ILE A 162 -9.54 -19.90 19.06
CA ILE A 162 -9.60 -18.73 19.96
C ILE A 162 -8.19 -18.26 20.33
N TYR A 163 -7.28 -19.17 20.65
CA TYR A 163 -5.89 -18.84 20.95
C TYR A 163 -5.20 -18.12 19.78
N TYR A 164 -5.36 -18.60 18.55
CA TYR A 164 -4.79 -17.95 17.37
C TYR A 164 -5.47 -16.63 17.03
N ILE A 165 -6.78 -16.51 17.21
CA ILE A 165 -7.50 -15.24 17.03
C ILE A 165 -7.00 -14.21 18.04
N TYR A 166 -6.82 -14.59 19.31
CA TYR A 166 -6.31 -13.68 20.35
C TYR A 166 -4.84 -13.29 20.09
N TRP A 167 -4.00 -14.26 19.72
CA TRP A 167 -2.61 -14.02 19.34
C TRP A 167 -2.52 -13.05 18.17
N LEU A 168 -3.35 -13.27 17.16
CA LEU A 168 -3.36 -12.44 15.96
C LEU A 168 -3.97 -11.07 16.24
N TYR A 169 -5.01 -10.97 17.08
CA TYR A 169 -5.54 -9.69 17.58
C TYR A 169 -4.46 -8.87 18.27
N SER A 170 -3.63 -9.51 19.11
CA SER A 170 -2.52 -8.85 19.79
C SER A 170 -1.43 -8.35 18.82
N LEU A 171 -1.29 -8.98 17.64
CA LEU A 171 -0.33 -8.57 16.60
C LEU A 171 -0.91 -7.54 15.64
N ALA A 172 -2.19 -7.66 15.30
CA ALA A 172 -2.87 -6.91 14.25
C ALA A 172 -3.44 -5.56 14.74
N LYS A 173 -2.87 -4.96 15.78
CA LYS A 173 -3.17 -3.57 16.18
C LYS A 173 -2.80 -2.52 15.11
N LEU A 174 -2.45 -2.96 13.90
CA LEU A 174 -2.24 -2.19 12.67
C LEU A 174 -3.41 -2.40 11.69
N GLN A 175 -4.47 -1.63 11.89
CA GLN A 175 -5.32 -0.94 10.91
C GLN A 175 -5.77 -1.62 9.59
N ASN A 176 -5.88 -2.95 9.48
CA ASN A 176 -6.48 -3.56 8.27
C ASN A 176 -7.86 -4.18 8.56
N ILE A 177 -8.91 -3.41 8.28
CA ILE A 177 -10.33 -3.84 8.31
C ILE A 177 -10.57 -5.09 7.42
N TRP A 178 -9.80 -5.22 6.34
CA TRP A 178 -9.84 -6.39 5.46
C TRP A 178 -9.47 -7.70 6.15
N PHE A 179 -8.61 -7.65 7.17
CA PHE A 179 -8.21 -8.85 7.91
C PHE A 179 -9.38 -9.42 8.73
N TRP A 180 -10.22 -8.55 9.27
CA TRP A 180 -11.40 -8.93 10.05
C TRP A 180 -12.52 -9.51 9.18
N GLY A 181 -12.64 -9.07 7.92
CA GLY A 181 -13.60 -9.64 6.97
C GLY A 181 -13.34 -11.12 6.63
N LEU A 182 -12.09 -11.57 6.74
CA LEU A 182 -11.69 -12.95 6.44
C LEU A 182 -11.84 -13.89 7.66
N ILE A 183 -11.91 -13.36 8.88
CA ILE A 183 -12.17 -14.15 10.09
C ILE A 183 -13.67 -14.46 10.26
N VAL A 184 -14.54 -13.57 9.77
CA VAL A 184 -15.99 -13.65 10.00
C VAL A 184 -16.71 -14.48 8.92
N LEU A 185 -16.05 -14.77 7.79
CA LEU A 185 -16.61 -15.49 6.64
C LEU A 185 -16.19 -16.96 6.66
#